data_AF-A0AAJ2T0N0-F1
#
_entry.id   AF-A0AAJ2T0N0-F1
#
_cell.length_a   1.000
_cell.length_b   1.000
_cell.length_c   1.000
_cell.angle_alpha   90.00
_cell.angle_beta   90.00
_cell.angle_gamma   90.00
#
_symmetry.space_group_name_H-M   'P 1'
#
loop_
_entity.id
_entity.type
_entity.pdbx_description
1 polymer ?
#
loop_
_entity_poly.entity_id
_entity_poly.type
_entity_poly.pdbx_seq_one_letter_code
_entity_poly.pdbx_strand_id
1 'polypeptide(L)'
;MTGIQVAALFFSPAFAIFGVCFIVFHQHISDMARLFRKERGAYVGAQTQSPGLMIVVGLFMLMVSVAIVLYAFTGILGDHSQI
;
A
#
# COMPACT_ATOMS: atom_id res chain seq x y z
N MET A 1 -1.46 -1.84 -24.55
CA MET A 1 -1.08 -2.12 -23.15
C MET A 1 0.18 -2.98 -23.15
N THR A 2 1.24 -2.53 -22.48
CA THR A 2 2.47 -3.33 -22.31
C THR A 2 2.26 -4.39 -21.22
N GLY A 3 3.01 -5.50 -21.22
CA GLY A 3 2.89 -6.54 -20.18
C GLY A 3 3.09 -6.00 -18.75
N ILE A 4 3.88 -4.94 -18.61
CA ILE A 4 4.11 -4.21 -17.35
C ILE A 4 2.84 -3.47 -16.90
N GLN A 5 2.08 -2.86 -17.82
CA GLN A 5 0.81 -2.20 -17.49
C GLN A 5 -0.25 -3.20 -17.04
N VAL A 6 -0.29 -4.40 -17.65
CA VAL A 6 -1.21 -5.46 -17.24
C VAL A 6 -0.87 -5.95 -15.84
N ALA A 7 0.41 -6.23 -15.56
CA ALA A 7 0.85 -6.60 -14.22
C ALA A 7 0.50 -5.52 -13.18
N ALA A 8 0.76 -4.24 -13.49
CA ALA A 8 0.43 -3.13 -12.60
C ALA A 8 -1.08 -3.03 -12.30
N LEU A 9 -1.94 -3.33 -13.29
CA LEU A 9 -3.39 -3.36 -13.11
C LEU A 9 -3.83 -4.48 -12.14
N PHE A 10 -3.16 -5.63 -12.16
CA PHE A 10 -3.42 -6.73 -11.22
C PHE A 10 -2.94 -6.43 -9.80
N PHE A 11 -1.82 -5.71 -9.66
CA PHE A 11 -1.29 -5.34 -8.35
C PHE A 11 -2.03 -4.16 -7.71
N SER A 12 -2.59 -3.24 -8.50
CA SER A 12 -3.28 -2.06 -7.99
C SER A 12 -4.40 -2.37 -6.98
N PRO A 13 -5.32 -3.33 -7.22
CA PRO A 13 -6.31 -3.74 -6.23
C PRO A 13 -5.69 -4.25 -4.92
N ALA A 14 -4.58 -4.98 -5.00
CA ALA A 14 -3.89 -5.46 -3.81
C ALA A 14 -3.34 -4.27 -2.99
N PHE A 15 -2.71 -3.29 -3.64
CA PHE A 15 -2.24 -2.07 -2.97
C PHE A 15 -3.38 -1.26 -2.33
N ALA A 16 -4.53 -1.14 -3.01
CA ALA A 16 -5.70 -0.48 -2.43
C ALA A 16 -6.23 -1.22 -1.21
N ILE A 17 -6.38 -2.54 -1.28
CA ILE A 17 -6.86 -3.37 -0.16
C ILE A 17 -5.90 -3.27 1.02
N PHE A 18 -4.59 -3.41 0.77
CA PHE A 18 -3.58 -3.24 1.83
C PHE A 18 -3.65 -1.83 2.43
N GLY A 19 -3.74 -0.79 1.61
CA GLY A 19 -3.83 0.59 2.09
C GLY A 19 -5.05 0.85 2.98
N VAL A 20 -6.23 0.37 2.56
CA VAL A 20 -7.46 0.45 3.37
C VAL A 20 -7.33 -0.35 4.66
N CYS A 21 -6.81 -1.57 4.60
CA CYS A 21 -6.61 -2.39 5.79
C CYS A 21 -5.65 -1.73 6.78
N PHE A 22 -4.56 -1.13 6.29
CA PHE A 22 -3.63 -0.39 7.12
C PHE A 22 -4.28 0.83 7.79
N ILE A 23 -5.17 1.55 7.11
CA ILE A 23 -5.87 2.71 7.68
C ILE A 23 -6.97 2.27 8.67
N VAL A 24 -7.80 1.30 8.32
CA VAL A 24 -8.96 0.91 9.15
C VAL A 24 -8.50 0.12 10.36
N PHE A 25 -7.59 -0.83 10.17
CA PHE A 25 -7.13 -1.72 11.24
C PHE A 25 -5.83 -1.26 11.91
N HIS A 26 -5.38 -0.02 11.69
CA HIS A 26 -4.13 0.50 12.29
C HIS A 26 -4.06 0.27 13.81
N GLN A 27 -5.16 0.49 14.54
CA GLN A 27 -5.22 0.28 15.99
C GLN A 27 -5.17 -1.20 16.34
N HIS A 28 -5.99 -2.04 15.69
CA HIS A 28 -6.01 -3.48 15.92
C HIS A 28 -4.66 -4.16 15.64
N ILE A 29 -3.97 -3.75 14.57
CA ILE A 29 -2.64 -4.28 14.23
C ILE A 29 -1.61 -3.81 15.26
N SER A 30 -1.67 -2.55 15.70
CA SER A 30 -0.78 -2.03 16.75
C SER A 30 -1.01 -2.77 18.09
N ASP A 31 -2.27 -3.01 18.46
CA ASP A 31 -2.64 -3.72 19.69
C ASP A 31 -2.27 -5.21 19.64
N MET A 32 -2.53 -5.89 18.52
CA MET A 32 -2.09 -7.27 18.32
C MET A 32 -0.57 -7.38 18.30
N ALA A 33 0.14 -6.44 17.68
CA ALA A 33 1.60 -6.43 17.71
C ALA A 33 2.15 -6.18 19.12
N ARG A 34 1.47 -5.37 19.95
CA ARG A 34 1.79 -5.21 21.38
C ARG A 34 1.52 -6.48 22.18
N LEU A 35 0.45 -7.21 21.87
CA LEU A 35 0.10 -8.47 22.51
C LEU A 35 1.11 -9.57 22.16
N PHE A 36 1.42 -9.74 20.87
CA PHE A 36 2.47 -10.63 20.38
C PHE A 36 3.86 -10.28 20.96
N ARG A 37 4.17 -9.00 21.16
CA ARG A 37 5.39 -8.56 21.85
C ARG A 37 5.44 -9.04 23.30
N LYS A 38 4.32 -8.90 24.03
CA LYS A 38 4.20 -9.33 25.42
C LYS A 38 4.32 -10.85 25.56
N GLU A 39 3.80 -11.61 24.59
CA GLU A 39 3.80 -13.08 24.63
C GLU A 39 5.10 -13.71 24.11
N ARG A 40 5.71 -13.16 23.06
CA ARG A 40 6.90 -13.76 22.42
C ARG A 40 8.23 -13.07 22.73
N GLY A 41 8.23 -11.96 23.45
CA GLY A 41 9.45 -11.19 23.78
C GLY A 41 10.18 -10.61 22.55
N ALA A 42 9.59 -10.70 21.36
CA ALA A 42 10.19 -10.23 20.12
C ALA A 42 10.18 -8.69 20.07
N TYR A 43 11.36 -8.09 20.05
CA TYR A 43 11.52 -6.64 19.94
C TYR A 43 11.30 -6.20 18.49
N VAL A 44 10.06 -5.85 18.15
CA VAL A 44 9.76 -5.18 16.88
C VAL A 44 10.03 -3.68 17.08
N GLY A 45 10.85 -3.08 16.22
CA GLY A 45 11.28 -1.69 16.36
C GLY A 45 10.10 -0.73 16.50
N ALA A 46 10.23 0.28 17.39
CA ALA A 46 9.16 1.24 17.69
C ALA A 46 8.61 1.97 16.44
N GLN A 47 9.42 2.05 15.38
CA GLN A 47 9.02 2.64 14.10
C GLN A 47 7.91 1.86 13.39
N THR A 48 7.89 0.52 13.45
CA THR A 48 6.87 -0.30 12.75
C THR A 48 5.51 -0.32 13.45
N GLN A 49 5.43 0.16 14.70
CA GLN A 49 4.23 0.07 15.55
C GLN A 49 3.46 1.38 15.72
N SER A 50 3.95 2.51 15.19
CA SER A 50 3.24 3.78 15.37
C SER A 50 1.95 3.79 14.53
N PRO A 51 0.76 3.92 15.15
CA PRO A 51 -0.51 3.90 14.43
C PRO A 51 -0.58 5.00 13.36
N GLY A 52 0.11 6.13 13.59
CA GLY A 52 0.25 7.21 12.62
C GLY A 52 1.06 6.82 11.37
N LEU A 53 2.19 6.10 11.51
CA LEU A 53 2.97 5.66 10.35
C LEU A 53 2.18 4.66 9.49
N MET A 54 1.39 3.78 10.12
CA MET A 54 0.52 2.85 9.40
C MET A 54 -0.51 3.59 8.53
N ILE A 55 -1.12 4.66 9.04
CA ILE A 55 -2.04 5.51 8.28
C ILE A 55 -1.31 6.17 7.10
N VAL A 56 -0.11 6.74 7.34
CA VAL A 56 0.69 7.39 6.29
C VAL A 56 1.06 6.40 5.18
N VAL A 57 1.49 5.19 5.54
CA VAL A 57 1.80 4.12 4.58
C VAL A 57 0.56 3.69 3.81
N GLY A 58 -0.57 3.52 4.48
CA GLY A 58 -1.82 3.14 3.84
C GLY A 58 -2.33 4.20 2.85
N LEU A 59 -2.24 5.48 3.22
CA LEU A 59 -2.57 6.61 2.34
C LEU A 59 -1.64 6.67 1.12
N PHE A 60 -0.34 6.47 1.32
CA PHE A 60 0.63 6.42 0.23
C PHE A 60 0.30 5.28 -0.76
N MET A 61 0.04 4.07 -0.26
CA MET A 61 -0.34 2.93 -1.10
C MET A 61 -1.63 3.18 -1.90
N LEU A 62 -2.62 3.83 -1.28
CA LEU A 62 -3.86 4.21 -1.98
C LEU A 62 -3.59 5.23 -3.09
N MET A 63 -2.78 6.26 -2.82
CA MET A 63 -2.39 7.24 -3.84
C MET A 63 -1.67 6.58 -5.03
N VAL A 64 -0.75 5.65 -4.76
CA VAL A 64 -0.04 4.90 -5.80
C VAL A 64 -1.00 4.03 -6.61
N SER A 65 -1.93 3.32 -5.96
CA SER A 65 -2.96 2.52 -6.66
C SER A 65 -3.82 3.37 -7.58
N VAL A 66 -4.30 4.52 -7.10
CA VAL A 66 -5.08 5.47 -7.91
C VAL A 66 -4.25 6.00 -9.07
N ALA A 67 -2.99 6.38 -8.84
CA ALA A 67 -2.09 6.87 -9.89
C ALA A 67 -1.85 5.81 -10.98
N ILE A 68 -1.67 4.53 -10.61
CA ILE A 68 -1.51 3.42 -11.56
C ILE A 68 -2.76 3.24 -12.41
N VAL A 69 -3.95 3.26 -11.79
CA VAL A 69 -5.23 3.13 -12.51
C VAL A 69 -5.42 4.31 -13.45
N LEU A 70 -5.21 5.55 -12.96
CA LEU A 70 -5.28 6.73 -13.81
C LEU A 70 -4.29 6.63 -14.96
N TYR A 71 -3.04 6.26 -14.73
CA TYR A 71 -2.04 6.12 -15.77
C TYR A 71 -2.40 5.04 -16.81
N ALA A 72 -2.95 3.90 -16.37
CA ALA A 72 -3.36 2.80 -17.25
C ALA A 72 -4.58 3.16 -18.11
N PHE A 73 -5.53 3.94 -17.57
CA PHE A 73 -6.79 4.28 -18.26
C PHE A 73 -6.75 5.62 -19.01
N THR A 74 -5.97 6.60 -18.57
CA THR A 74 -5.89 7.92 -19.22
C THR A 74 -4.86 7.99 -20.34
N GLY A 75 -3.97 6.99 -20.47
CA GLY A 75 -3.07 6.92 -21.61
C GLY A 75 -2.17 8.16 -21.75
N ILE A 76 -1.73 8.78 -20.63
CA ILE A 76 -0.72 9.86 -20.67
C ILE A 76 0.65 9.37 -21.22
N LEU A 77 0.78 8.06 -21.49
CA LEU A 77 1.82 7.47 -22.34
C LEU A 77 1.28 7.04 -23.72
N GLY A 78 0.37 7.81 -24.30
CA GLY A 78 -0.03 7.72 -25.70
C GLY A 78 0.99 8.36 -26.65
N ASP A 79 2.14 8.86 -26.15
CA ASP A 79 3.11 9.60 -26.96
C ASP A 79 4.57 9.31 -26.58
N HIS A 80 4.95 8.04 -26.46
CA HIS A 80 6.34 7.60 -26.59
C HIS A 80 6.47 6.46 -27.62
N SER A 81 5.75 6.60 -28.73
CA SER A 81 5.92 5.78 -29.94
C SER A 81 6.69 6.53 -31.06
N GLN A 82 7.50 7.53 -30.70
CA GLN A 82 8.31 8.31 -31.63
C GLN A 82 9.69 8.66 -31.05
N ILE A 83 10.49 7.68 -30.62
CA ILE A 83 11.97 7.64 -30.84
C ILE A 83 12.37 6.17 -30.98
#